data_AF-A0A928JT72-F1
#
_entry.id   AF-A0A928JT72-F1
#
_cell.length_a   1.000
_cell.length_b   1.000
_cell.length_c   1.000
_cell.angle_alpha   90.00
_cell.angle_beta   90.00
_cell.angle_gamma   90.00
#
_symmetry.space_group_name_H-M   'P 1'
#
loop_
_entity.id
_entity.type
_entity.pdbx_description
1 polymer ?
#
loop_
_entity_poly.entity_id
_entity_poly.type
_entity_poly.pdbx_seq_one_letter_code
_entity_poly.pdbx_strand_id
1 'polypeptide(L)'
;MVYNTGRKWKKEVIFMWNSNKSITLSLVVCFAVALMLILGVAFLPILLKMYFGDYQLSTDHRLFLMQRSVLICYYVCLLPAFIALYSLVRMLFSIKREEIFTDANIKRLRILSWCCFFVAFVTVIGFIFYRPLMVVSIAAGFIGLIIRVIKNVMCSAKILREENDLTI
;
A
#
# COMPACT_ATOMS: atom_id res chain seq x y z
N MET A 1 -26.46 6.63 40.20
CA MET A 1 -25.68 5.99 39.12
C MET A 1 -24.88 7.06 38.34
N VAL A 2 -23.95 7.78 38.96
CA VAL A 2 -23.22 8.91 38.32
C VAL A 2 -21.71 8.83 38.62
N TYR A 3 -21.08 7.71 38.27
CA TYR A 3 -19.62 7.52 38.50
C TYR A 3 -18.87 6.82 37.35
N ASN A 4 -19.46 6.69 36.15
CA ASN A 4 -18.81 6.01 35.02
C ASN A 4 -18.53 6.92 33.80
N THR A 5 -18.94 8.19 33.83
CA THR A 5 -18.76 9.13 32.73
C THR A 5 -17.31 9.63 32.61
N GLY A 6 -16.61 9.88 33.71
CA GLY A 6 -15.22 10.38 33.68
C GLY A 6 -14.18 9.39 33.13
N ARG A 7 -14.36 8.07 33.34
CA ARG A 7 -13.49 7.03 32.74
C ARG A 7 -13.76 6.82 31.26
N LYS A 8 -15.02 6.91 30.83
CA LYS A 8 -15.41 6.86 29.42
C LYS A 8 -14.84 8.05 28.65
N TRP A 9 -15.02 9.26 29.17
CA TRP A 9 -14.48 10.48 28.57
C TRP A 9 -12.96 10.49 28.49
N LYS A 10 -12.23 10.09 29.56
CA LYS A 10 -10.78 9.95 29.46
C LYS A 10 -10.36 8.90 28.43
N LYS A 11 -11.02 7.74 28.40
CA LYS A 11 -10.72 6.71 27.39
C LYS A 11 -10.99 7.24 25.98
N GLU A 12 -12.12 7.88 25.71
CA GLU A 12 -12.43 8.44 24.39
C GLU A 12 -11.47 9.57 24.00
N VAL A 13 -11.15 10.50 24.90
CA VAL A 13 -10.20 11.59 24.63
C VAL A 13 -8.77 11.05 24.41
N ILE A 14 -8.33 10.04 25.17
CA ILE A 14 -7.03 9.39 24.97
C ILE A 14 -7.01 8.60 23.64
N PHE A 15 -8.10 7.90 23.33
CA PHE A 15 -8.25 7.16 22.06
C PHE A 15 -8.26 8.12 20.87
N MET A 16 -8.92 9.28 21.00
CA MET A 16 -9.02 10.33 19.99
C MET A 16 -7.69 11.09 19.82
N TRP A 17 -6.94 11.30 20.91
CA TRP A 17 -5.58 11.84 20.86
C TRP A 17 -4.61 10.89 20.15
N ASN A 18 -4.70 9.57 20.39
CA ASN A 18 -3.87 8.57 19.70
C ASN A 18 -4.29 8.35 18.23
N SER A 19 -5.58 8.39 17.93
CA SER A 19 -6.11 8.17 16.57
C SER A 19 -5.63 9.24 15.58
N ASN A 20 -5.68 10.52 15.97
CA ASN A 20 -5.18 11.62 15.13
C ASN A 20 -3.66 11.57 14.92
N LYS A 21 -2.90 11.12 15.93
CA LYS A 21 -1.44 10.91 15.81
C LYS A 21 -1.12 9.71 14.92
N SER A 22 -1.88 8.62 15.02
CA SER A 22 -1.76 7.44 14.16
C SER A 22 -2.06 7.74 12.69
N ILE A 23 -3.10 8.54 12.43
CA ILE A 23 -3.44 9.01 11.08
C ILE A 23 -2.31 9.88 10.51
N THR A 24 -1.76 10.78 11.32
CA THR A 24 -0.66 11.65 10.90
C THR A 24 0.62 10.85 10.67
N LEU A 25 0.92 9.87 11.53
CA LEU A 25 2.04 8.94 11.34
C LEU A 25 1.89 8.16 10.04
N SER A 26 0.69 7.62 9.78
CA SER A 26 0.40 6.88 8.55
C SER A 26 0.55 7.75 7.30
N LEU A 27 0.17 9.03 7.35
CA LEU A 27 0.42 10.01 6.28
C LEU A 27 1.92 10.23 6.07
N VAL A 28 2.67 10.47 7.14
CA VAL A 28 4.13 10.68 7.08
C VAL A 28 4.83 9.46 6.49
N VAL A 29 4.44 8.25 6.90
CA VAL A 29 4.94 7.00 6.33
C VAL A 29 4.62 6.90 4.85
N CYS A 30 3.39 7.25 4.42
CA CYS A 30 3.05 7.26 3.00
C CYS A 30 3.94 8.23 2.21
N PHE A 31 4.16 9.45 2.71
CA PHE A 31 5.06 10.42 2.06
C PHE A 31 6.52 9.93 2.03
N ALA A 32 7.00 9.33 3.11
CA ALA A 32 8.34 8.75 3.18
C ALA A 32 8.51 7.61 2.17
N VAL A 33 7.50 6.73 2.02
CA VAL A 33 7.50 5.67 1.00
C VAL A 33 7.47 6.28 -0.41
N ALA A 34 6.68 7.31 -0.67
CA ALA A 34 6.67 8.01 -1.95
C ALA A 34 8.06 8.55 -2.31
N LEU A 35 8.71 9.21 -1.34
CA LEU A 35 10.05 9.77 -1.50
C LEU A 35 11.07 8.66 -1.73
N MET A 36 10.98 7.55 -0.98
CA MET A 36 11.82 6.37 -1.18
C MET A 36 11.66 5.78 -2.59
N LEU A 37 10.44 5.69 -3.13
CA LEU A 37 10.20 5.22 -4.50
C LEU A 37 10.84 6.15 -5.54
N ILE A 38 10.77 7.46 -5.35
CA ILE A 38 11.42 8.46 -6.24
C ILE A 38 12.93 8.33 -6.16
N LEU A 39 13.50 8.31 -4.95
CA LEU A 39 14.94 8.14 -4.76
C LEU A 39 15.42 6.80 -5.33
N GLY A 40 14.62 5.75 -5.19
CA GLY A 40 14.90 4.43 -5.76
C GLY A 40 15.08 4.48 -7.29
N VAL A 41 14.39 5.36 -8.02
CA VAL A 41 14.62 5.52 -9.47
C VAL A 41 16.06 5.98 -9.77
N ALA A 42 16.62 6.86 -8.96
CA ALA A 42 17.99 7.37 -9.13
C ALA A 42 19.04 6.43 -8.52
N PHE A 43 18.74 5.80 -7.39
CA PHE A 43 19.66 4.93 -6.66
C PHE A 43 19.78 3.53 -7.27
N LEU A 44 18.70 2.96 -7.82
CA LEU A 44 18.69 1.61 -8.37
C LEU A 44 19.74 1.37 -9.47
N PRO A 45 19.95 2.25 -10.47
CA PRO A 45 21.01 2.04 -11.45
C PRO A 45 22.41 2.10 -10.82
N ILE A 46 22.60 2.91 -9.78
CA ILE A 46 23.88 3.03 -9.06
C ILE A 46 24.14 1.78 -8.21
N LEU A 47 23.12 1.29 -7.50
CA LEU A 47 23.21 0.05 -6.72
C LEU A 47 23.48 -1.16 -7.60
N LEU A 48 22.85 -1.23 -8.78
CA LEU A 48 23.11 -2.30 -9.74
C LEU A 48 24.56 -2.23 -10.28
N LYS A 49 25.11 -1.03 -10.53
CA LYS A 49 26.54 -0.84 -10.84
C LYS A 49 27.45 -1.33 -9.70
N MET A 50 27.12 -0.98 -8.47
CA MET A 50 27.92 -1.34 -7.29
C MET A 50 27.89 -2.84 -6.99
N TYR A 51 26.73 -3.49 -7.17
CA TYR A 51 26.53 -4.90 -6.83
C TYR A 51 27.06 -5.86 -7.90
N PHE A 52 26.94 -5.49 -9.19
CA PHE A 52 27.37 -6.33 -10.31
C PHE A 52 28.72 -5.89 -10.94
N GLY A 53 29.35 -4.81 -10.44
CA GLY A 53 30.58 -4.25 -11.00
C GLY A 53 30.38 -3.55 -12.36
N ASP A 54 31.44 -2.99 -12.95
CA ASP A 54 31.38 -2.39 -14.29
C ASP A 54 31.22 -3.47 -15.39
N TYR A 55 29.98 -3.87 -15.62
CA TYR A 55 29.56 -4.85 -16.65
C TYR A 55 29.75 -4.37 -18.09
N GLN A 56 30.16 -3.12 -18.31
CA GLN A 56 30.45 -2.60 -19.64
C GLN A 56 31.60 -3.37 -20.34
N LEU A 57 32.39 -4.13 -19.59
CA LEU A 57 33.53 -4.92 -20.07
C LEU A 57 33.29 -6.44 -20.10
N SER A 58 32.18 -6.95 -19.55
CA SER A 58 31.97 -8.41 -19.38
C SER A 58 30.99 -8.96 -20.41
N THR A 59 31.49 -9.87 -21.25
CA THR A 59 30.83 -10.55 -22.40
C THR A 59 29.70 -11.52 -22.02
N ASP A 60 29.04 -11.33 -20.87
CA ASP A 60 28.12 -12.32 -20.31
C ASP A 60 26.65 -11.87 -20.44
N HIS A 61 26.00 -12.34 -21.51
CA HIS A 61 24.66 -11.93 -21.92
C HIS A 61 23.60 -12.15 -20.82
N ARG A 62 23.80 -13.14 -19.94
CA ARG A 62 22.85 -13.50 -18.87
C ARG A 62 22.74 -12.44 -17.78
N LEU A 63 23.87 -11.83 -17.38
CA LEU A 63 23.89 -10.81 -16.32
C LEU A 63 23.17 -9.53 -16.77
N PHE A 64 23.37 -9.16 -18.04
CA PHE A 64 22.72 -8.02 -18.68
C PHE A 64 21.19 -8.18 -18.75
N LEU A 65 20.70 -9.37 -19.09
CA LEU A 65 19.27 -9.70 -19.10
C LEU A 65 18.64 -9.65 -17.69
N MET A 66 19.35 -10.16 -16.67
CA MET A 66 18.90 -10.11 -15.28
C MET A 66 18.79 -8.66 -14.77
N GLN A 67 19.79 -7.82 -15.04
CA GLN A 67 19.76 -6.42 -14.62
C GLN A 67 18.61 -5.64 -15.28
N ARG A 68 18.44 -5.80 -16.59
CA ARG A 68 17.38 -5.11 -17.33
C ARG A 68 15.98 -5.54 -16.90
N SER A 69 15.77 -6.83 -16.66
CA SER A 69 14.48 -7.34 -16.20
C SER A 69 14.08 -6.76 -14.84
N VAL A 70 15.01 -6.71 -13.87
CA VAL A 70 14.75 -6.10 -12.55
C VAL A 70 14.44 -4.61 -12.68
N LEU A 71 15.18 -3.89 -13.52
CA LEU A 71 14.96 -2.47 -13.76
C LEU A 71 13.59 -2.20 -14.42
N ILE A 72 13.23 -2.98 -15.44
CA ILE A 72 11.93 -2.89 -16.11
C ILE A 72 10.80 -3.21 -15.13
N CYS A 73 10.92 -4.28 -14.34
CA CYS A 73 9.94 -4.62 -13.30
C CYS A 73 9.75 -3.46 -12.31
N TYR A 74 10.84 -2.82 -11.85
CA TYR A 74 10.76 -1.67 -10.95
C TYR A 74 9.98 -0.50 -11.58
N TYR A 75 10.32 -0.11 -12.82
CA TYR A 75 9.64 0.99 -13.51
C TYR A 75 8.16 0.71 -13.76
N VAL A 76 7.82 -0.52 -14.15
CA VAL A 76 6.42 -0.93 -14.37
C VAL A 76 5.65 -0.97 -13.05
N CYS A 77 6.26 -1.41 -11.95
CA CYS A 77 5.66 -1.41 -10.62
C CYS A 77 5.54 -0.01 -9.99
N LEU A 78 6.28 0.98 -10.49
CA LEU A 78 6.26 2.34 -9.95
C LEU A 78 4.89 3.01 -10.11
N LEU A 79 4.27 2.89 -11.30
CA LEU A 79 2.95 3.44 -11.59
C LEU A 79 1.84 2.91 -10.66
N PRO A 80 1.61 1.60 -10.53
CA PRO A 80 0.60 1.05 -9.62
C PRO A 80 0.93 1.34 -8.15
N ALA A 81 2.22 1.43 -7.77
CA ALA A 81 2.62 1.81 -6.41
C ALA A 81 2.22 3.26 -6.07
N PHE A 82 2.43 4.21 -6.99
CA PHE A 82 1.97 5.60 -6.79
C PHE A 82 0.45 5.70 -6.72
N ILE A 83 -0.27 4.98 -7.59
CA ILE A 83 -1.75 4.95 -7.57
C ILE A 83 -2.24 4.37 -6.25
N ALA A 84 -1.65 3.26 -5.79
CA ALA A 84 -1.94 2.65 -4.51
C ALA A 84 -1.72 3.63 -3.36
N LEU A 85 -0.57 4.30 -3.33
CA LEU A 85 -0.22 5.28 -2.30
C LEU A 85 -1.20 6.47 -2.29
N TYR A 86 -1.53 7.03 -3.45
CA TYR A 86 -2.49 8.12 -3.57
C TYR A 86 -3.89 7.69 -3.06
N SER A 87 -4.30 6.46 -3.40
CA SER A 87 -5.58 5.93 -2.93
C SER A 87 -5.63 5.74 -1.41
N LEU A 88 -4.51 5.31 -0.80
CA LEU A 88 -4.35 5.17 0.65
C LEU A 88 -4.39 6.52 1.36
N VAL A 89 -3.61 7.49 0.89
CA VAL A 89 -3.59 8.86 1.44
C VAL A 89 -4.98 9.47 1.42
N ARG A 90 -5.71 9.32 0.30
CA ARG A 90 -7.07 9.87 0.19
C ARG A 90 -8.06 9.16 1.11
N MET A 91 -7.94 7.84 1.28
CA MET A 91 -8.75 7.09 2.26
C MET A 91 -8.47 7.55 3.70
N LEU A 92 -7.20 7.81 4.01
CA LEU A 92 -6.77 8.27 5.32
C LEU A 92 -7.30 9.68 5.65
N PHE A 93 -7.37 10.56 4.65
CA PHE A 93 -8.06 11.85 4.78
C PHE A 93 -9.56 11.72 4.97
N SER A 94 -10.22 10.76 4.30
CA SER A 94 -11.65 10.48 4.54
C SER A 94 -11.90 10.01 5.98
N ILE A 95 -11.01 9.18 6.54
CA ILE A 95 -11.09 8.74 7.95
C ILE A 95 -10.97 9.93 8.89
N LYS A 96 -10.06 10.88 8.61
CA LYS A 96 -9.92 12.10 9.40
C LYS A 96 -11.19 12.96 9.42
N ARG A 97 -12.02 12.87 8.38
CA ARG A 97 -13.31 13.58 8.27
C ARG A 97 -14.49 12.79 8.84
N GLU A 98 -14.24 11.66 9.49
CA GLU A 98 -15.26 10.72 10.03
C GLU A 98 -16.18 10.08 8.96
N GLU A 99 -15.89 10.31 7.68
CA GLU A 99 -16.62 9.79 6.52
C GLU A 99 -15.99 8.48 6.02
N ILE A 100 -15.92 7.49 6.92
CA ILE A 100 -15.21 6.23 6.64
C ILE A 100 -16.02 5.36 5.66
N PHE A 101 -17.34 5.37 5.77
CA PHE A 101 -18.28 4.46 5.07
C PHE A 101 -18.88 5.04 3.78
N THR A 102 -18.15 5.87 3.05
CA THR A 102 -18.63 6.36 1.76
C THR A 102 -18.31 5.35 0.64
N ASP A 103 -19.20 5.17 -0.33
CA ASP A 103 -18.97 4.32 -1.51
C ASP A 103 -17.69 4.68 -2.28
N ALA A 104 -17.29 5.96 -2.20
CA ALA A 104 -16.03 6.46 -2.75
C ALA A 104 -14.80 5.78 -2.13
N ASN A 105 -14.80 5.52 -0.82
CA ASN A 105 -13.68 4.87 -0.14
C ASN A 105 -13.61 3.38 -0.49
N ILE A 106 -14.76 2.70 -0.62
CA ILE A 106 -14.84 1.30 -1.07
C ILE A 106 -14.31 1.15 -2.51
N LYS A 107 -14.60 2.11 -3.39
CA LYS A 107 -14.01 2.16 -4.75
C LYS A 107 -12.49 2.33 -4.71
N ARG A 108 -11.94 3.14 -3.79
CA ARG A 108 -10.48 3.28 -3.62
C ARG A 108 -9.82 1.98 -3.14
N LEU A 109 -10.43 1.29 -2.19
CA LEU A 109 -9.99 -0.05 -1.75
C LEU A 109 -9.96 -1.05 -2.91
N ARG A 110 -10.93 -0.97 -3.83
CA ARG A 110 -10.93 -1.79 -5.06
C ARG A 110 -9.71 -1.49 -5.94
N ILE A 111 -9.44 -0.20 -6.21
CA ILE A 111 -8.28 0.21 -7.01
C ILE A 111 -6.99 -0.28 -6.36
N LEU A 112 -6.84 -0.09 -5.05
CA LEU A 112 -5.68 -0.53 -4.28
C LEU A 112 -5.43 -2.04 -4.42
N SER A 113 -6.49 -2.85 -4.33
CA SER A 113 -6.42 -4.30 -4.52
C SER A 113 -5.93 -4.66 -5.94
N TRP A 114 -6.49 -4.02 -6.98
CA TRP A 114 -6.05 -4.24 -8.37
C TRP A 114 -4.60 -3.83 -8.60
N CYS A 115 -4.13 -2.72 -8.01
CA CYS A 115 -2.72 -2.34 -8.05
C CYS A 115 -1.84 -3.42 -7.44
N CYS A 116 -2.25 -4.00 -6.32
CA CYS A 116 -1.49 -5.06 -5.64
C CYS A 116 -1.42 -6.34 -6.47
N PHE A 117 -2.52 -6.75 -7.09
CA PHE A 117 -2.54 -7.89 -8.03
C PHE A 117 -1.68 -7.62 -9.27
N PHE A 118 -1.70 -6.40 -9.79
CA PHE A 118 -0.85 -6.02 -10.92
C PHE A 118 0.64 -6.09 -10.56
N VAL A 119 1.02 -5.58 -9.38
CA VAL A 119 2.40 -5.70 -8.87
C VAL A 119 2.78 -7.17 -8.71
N ALA A 120 1.92 -7.99 -8.09
CA ALA A 120 2.15 -9.42 -7.97
C ALA A 120 2.41 -10.07 -9.35
N PHE A 121 1.54 -9.81 -10.33
CA PHE A 121 1.67 -10.33 -11.69
C PHE A 121 3.00 -9.94 -12.36
N VAL A 122 3.39 -8.66 -12.27
CA VAL A 122 4.67 -8.18 -12.82
C VAL A 122 5.85 -8.85 -12.13
N THR A 123 5.79 -9.03 -10.80
CA THR A 123 6.85 -9.71 -10.06
C THR A 123 6.91 -11.22 -10.33
N VAL A 124 5.80 -11.89 -10.64
CA VAL A 124 5.81 -13.30 -11.11
C VAL A 124 6.55 -13.42 -12.44
N ILE A 125 6.34 -12.48 -13.36
CA ILE A 125 7.07 -12.49 -14.65
C ILE A 125 8.57 -12.27 -14.40
N GLY A 126 8.91 -11.34 -13.50
CA GLY A 126 10.31 -11.08 -13.11
C GLY A 126 10.97 -12.25 -12.37
N PHE A 127 10.22 -13.11 -11.68
CA PHE A 127 10.73 -14.30 -10.99
C PHE A 127 11.48 -15.26 -11.94
N ILE A 128 11.07 -15.34 -13.21
CA ILE A 128 11.73 -16.17 -14.23
C ILE A 128 13.21 -15.79 -14.38
N PHE A 129 13.55 -14.51 -14.16
CA PHE A 129 14.91 -13.98 -14.31
C PHE A 129 15.64 -13.81 -12.98
N TYR A 130 14.93 -13.53 -11.87
CA TYR A 130 15.52 -13.31 -10.56
C TYR A 130 14.72 -14.02 -9.46
N ARG A 131 15.23 -15.17 -8.99
CA ARG A 131 14.60 -16.05 -8.00
C ARG A 131 14.02 -15.36 -6.74
N PRO A 132 14.65 -14.35 -6.12
CA PRO A 132 14.10 -13.75 -4.89
C PRO A 132 12.82 -12.92 -5.13
N LEU A 133 12.42 -12.61 -6.37
CA LEU A 133 11.13 -11.95 -6.64
C LEU A 133 9.92 -12.82 -6.24
N MET A 134 10.10 -14.13 -6.08
CA MET A 134 9.03 -15.04 -5.65
C MET A 134 8.41 -14.60 -4.33
N VAL A 135 9.23 -14.24 -3.35
CA VAL A 135 8.76 -13.85 -2.01
C VAL A 135 7.96 -12.56 -2.09
N VAL A 136 8.43 -11.58 -2.88
CA VAL A 136 7.75 -10.31 -3.10
C VAL A 136 6.40 -10.53 -3.77
N SER A 137 6.34 -11.41 -4.77
CA SER A 137 5.10 -11.74 -5.47
C SER A 137 4.07 -12.37 -4.55
N ILE A 138 4.48 -13.34 -3.73
CA ILE A 138 3.58 -14.01 -2.78
C ILE A 138 3.07 -13.00 -1.75
N ALA A 139 3.96 -12.16 -1.20
CA ALA A 139 3.59 -11.12 -0.26
C ALA A 139 2.60 -10.12 -0.87
N ALA A 140 2.85 -9.64 -2.10
CA ALA A 140 1.94 -8.75 -2.81
C ALA A 140 0.58 -9.42 -3.07
N GLY A 141 0.57 -10.67 -3.56
CA GLY A 141 -0.69 -11.42 -3.75
C GLY A 141 -1.49 -11.54 -2.46
N PHE A 142 -0.82 -11.85 -1.34
CA PHE A 142 -1.46 -11.96 -0.04
C PHE A 142 -2.01 -10.62 0.47
N ILE A 143 -1.25 -9.52 0.35
CA ILE A 143 -1.73 -8.17 0.67
C ILE A 143 -2.96 -7.82 -0.18
N GLY A 144 -2.94 -8.16 -1.47
CA GLY A 144 -4.09 -7.97 -2.37
C GLY A 144 -5.35 -8.71 -1.92
N LEU A 145 -5.20 -9.92 -1.37
CA LEU A 145 -6.30 -10.69 -0.77
C LEU A 145 -6.81 -10.06 0.54
N ILE A 146 -5.91 -9.63 1.43
CA ILE A 146 -6.29 -8.93 2.68
C ILE A 146 -7.14 -7.69 2.36
N ILE A 147 -6.71 -6.88 1.39
CA ILE A 147 -7.45 -5.68 0.99
C ILE A 147 -8.85 -6.04 0.48
N ARG A 148 -9.02 -7.17 -0.23
CA ARG A 148 -10.35 -7.64 -0.64
C ARG A 148 -11.23 -8.00 0.55
N VAL A 149 -10.68 -8.68 1.56
CA VAL A 149 -11.41 -9.01 2.80
C VAL A 149 -11.84 -7.73 3.52
N ILE A 150 -10.91 -6.79 3.72
CA ILE A 150 -11.21 -5.49 4.35
C ILE A 150 -12.32 -4.75 3.59
N LYS A 151 -12.24 -4.70 2.25
CA LYS A 151 -13.26 -4.09 1.41
C LYS A 151 -14.64 -4.74 1.62
N ASN A 152 -14.70 -6.08 1.71
CA ASN A 152 -15.96 -6.78 1.94
C ASN A 152 -16.54 -6.44 3.33
N VAL A 153 -15.71 -6.44 4.37
CA VAL A 153 -16.12 -6.07 5.74
C VAL A 153 -16.62 -4.63 5.80
N MET A 154 -15.94 -3.69 5.13
CA MET A 154 -16.38 -2.29 5.07
C MET A 154 -17.73 -2.11 4.37
N CYS A 155 -18.00 -2.93 3.34
CA CYS A 155 -19.29 -2.93 2.66
C CYS A 155 -20.42 -3.44 3.58
N SER A 156 -20.18 -4.53 4.30
CA SER A 156 -21.13 -5.05 5.30
C SER A 156 -21.37 -4.05 6.42
N ALA A 157 -20.32 -3.39 6.92
CA ALA A 157 -20.45 -2.38 7.96
C ALA A 157 -21.24 -1.15 7.51
N LYS A 158 -21.13 -0.76 6.23
CA LYS A 158 -21.94 0.33 5.65
C LYS A 158 -23.42 -0.03 5.63
N ILE A 159 -23.77 -1.22 5.14
CA ILE A 159 -25.17 -1.70 5.06
C ILE A 159 -25.82 -1.70 6.44
N LEU A 160 -25.13 -2.26 7.44
CA LEU A 160 -25.64 -2.30 8.82
C LEU A 160 -25.89 -0.90 9.41
N ARG A 161 -25.04 0.07 9.05
CA ARG A 161 -25.23 1.46 9.47
C ARG A 161 -26.42 2.12 8.77
N GLU A 162 -26.57 1.91 7.46
CA GLU A 162 -27.71 2.42 6.69
C GLU A 162 -29.05 1.83 7.16
N GLU A 163 -29.10 0.55 7.52
CA GLU A 163 -30.29 -0.09 8.08
C GLU A 163 -30.68 0.49 9.46
N ASN A 164 -29.70 0.71 10.34
CA ASN A 164 -29.95 1.27 11.66
C ASN A 164 -30.42 2.74 11.59
N ASP A 165 -29.92 3.52 10.63
CA ASP A 165 -30.37 4.90 10.42
C ASP A 165 -31.83 4.98 9.89
N LEU A 166 -32.37 3.90 9.30
CA LEU A 166 -33.76 3.83 8.82
C LEU A 166 -34.78 3.41 9.88
N THR A 167 -34.33 2.92 11.04
CA THR A 167 -35.23 2.42 12.10
C THR A 167 -35.49 3.44 13.23
N ILE A 168 -34.90 4.64 13.13
CA ILE A 168 -35.11 5.75 14.06
C ILE A 168 -36.17 6.71 13.52
#